data_AF-A0A3M7FG79-F1
#
_entry.id   AF-A0A3M7FG79-F1
#
_cell.length_a   1.000
_cell.length_b   1.000
_cell.length_c   1.000
_cell.angle_alpha   90.00
_cell.angle_beta   90.00
_cell.angle_gamma   90.00
#
_symmetry.space_group_name_H-M   'P 1'
#
loop_
_entity.id
_entity.type
_entity.pdbx_description
1 polymer ?
#
loop_
_entity_poly.entity_id
_entity_poly.type
_entity_poly.pdbx_seq_one_letter_code
_entity_poly.pdbx_strand_id
1 'polypeptide(L)'
;MSSSTLCLRCLKRSLVPLESSLPPTAVQRAAFSTSPSLAVNPPKKKAVGAKPTARSGKSLKLAKNTRTVTARPPAPGERKALRKRVVLSNTNALEVHGLQDLSKDSVSKLREHEGRVLGLSNDSVDALRALEAFKPNQGWSLFRRPATLVRKETVELAEMMSDVKETQKVDRRVLAGEKGSGKSVLQLQAMTMAYLQGWIVMHFPEAKEMTIAHEAYQPVKLEDGTTGYIQPQYTAHLLNNFAKANHGLLNNLRLSKEPKLPVPVQSNITLLRFAELGATDAELAWPVWQALWAELLAPSQPSKEGLHRPPIFVSLDGLEFIMRDSAYLSAEAQPVHAHDLLLARDFVNLLSGSTNLPNGGTVFAASSASNRPSVPTLDFFLNRNHHEKCNKSYNAIVDRLAQQISTLKNPAELDLTELENVPSNSLPPFFLSRLDDLKFRLRSAKDVAQLSRTLQHRNPAALQEWNPYLPIDARVAETMKPSTDRDDAGTPVQKLAGLSKAEARGIMEYYAQSGMLRQTVTEGLVSERWSLSGEGVVGELEKGSVRARF
;
A
#
# COMPACT_ATOMS: atom_id res chain seq x y z
N MET A 1 -3.90 -51.38 -24.59
CA MET A 1 -2.65 -51.71 -23.84
C MET A 1 -1.73 -50.50 -23.99
N SER A 2 -1.28 -49.76 -22.98
CA SER A 2 -0.84 -50.10 -21.63
C SER A 2 -1.51 -49.25 -20.53
N SER A 3 -1.68 -49.88 -19.37
CA SER A 3 -2.30 -49.36 -18.16
C SER A 3 -1.37 -48.41 -17.39
N SER A 4 -1.89 -47.24 -16.99
CA SER A 4 -1.23 -46.30 -16.08
C SER A 4 -1.37 -46.77 -14.63
N THR A 5 -0.26 -47.05 -13.97
CA THR A 5 -0.19 -47.39 -12.54
C THR A 5 -0.51 -46.17 -11.67
N LEU A 6 -1.76 -46.06 -11.24
CA LEU A 6 -2.20 -45.12 -10.20
C LEU A 6 -1.63 -45.55 -8.84
N CYS A 7 -0.86 -44.67 -8.21
CA CYS A 7 -0.25 -44.90 -6.90
C CYS A 7 -1.29 -44.77 -5.77
N LEU A 8 -1.72 -45.90 -5.21
CA LEU A 8 -2.68 -45.99 -4.10
C LEU A 8 -2.24 -45.28 -2.79
N ARG A 9 -0.98 -44.82 -2.68
CA ARG A 9 -0.53 -43.99 -1.56
C ARG A 9 -0.98 -42.53 -1.64
N CYS A 10 -1.31 -42.02 -2.83
CA CYS A 10 -1.74 -40.63 -3.02
C CYS A 10 -3.23 -40.42 -2.69
N LEU A 11 -4.08 -41.44 -2.85
CA LEU A 11 -5.52 -41.38 -2.53
C LEU A 11 -5.82 -41.37 -1.02
N LYS A 12 -4.90 -41.81 -0.16
CA LYS A 12 -5.13 -41.87 1.30
C LYS A 12 -4.90 -40.54 2.03
N ARG A 13 -4.42 -39.48 1.36
CA ARG A 13 -4.16 -38.18 2.00
C ARG A 13 -5.31 -37.17 1.81
N SER A 14 -6.31 -37.49 1.01
CA SER A 14 -7.43 -36.59 0.67
C SER A 14 -8.76 -36.94 1.37
N LEU A 15 -8.78 -37.90 2.30
CA LEU A 15 -9.97 -38.26 3.07
C LEU A 15 -9.72 -38.01 4.56
N VAL A 16 -9.86 -36.76 4.98
CA VAL A 16 -10.14 -36.42 6.38
C VAL A 16 -11.66 -36.27 6.48
N PRO A 17 -12.38 -37.14 7.20
CA PRO A 17 -13.78 -36.88 7.53
C PRO A 17 -13.85 -35.69 8.49
N LEU A 18 -14.70 -34.71 8.17
CA LEU A 18 -15.25 -33.79 9.16
C LEU A 18 -16.01 -34.61 10.22
N GLU A 19 -15.85 -34.20 11.48
CA GLU A 19 -16.72 -34.51 12.62
C GLU A 19 -16.78 -35.98 13.10
N SER A 20 -16.06 -36.25 14.19
CA SER A 20 -16.49 -37.25 15.17
C SER A 20 -16.46 -36.62 16.56
N SER A 21 -17.63 -36.33 17.11
CA SER A 21 -17.86 -35.97 18.50
C SER A 21 -17.43 -37.13 19.41
N LEU A 22 -16.51 -36.84 20.34
CA LEU A 22 -16.16 -37.78 21.41
C LEU A 22 -17.16 -37.67 22.57
N PRO A 23 -17.49 -38.77 23.27
CA PRO A 23 -18.43 -38.77 24.39
C PRO A 23 -17.86 -38.05 25.63
N PRO A 24 -18.70 -37.42 26.47
CA PRO A 24 -18.28 -36.49 27.51
C PRO A 24 -18.00 -37.20 28.83
N THR A 25 -17.03 -38.12 28.89
CA THR A 25 -16.62 -38.74 30.17
C THR A 25 -15.18 -39.25 30.13
N ALA A 26 -14.22 -38.34 29.98
CA ALA A 26 -12.83 -38.63 30.33
C ALA A 26 -12.17 -37.37 30.90
N VAL A 27 -12.23 -37.24 32.23
CA VAL A 27 -11.49 -36.24 32.99
C VAL A 27 -10.00 -36.61 32.90
N GLN A 28 -9.27 -36.02 31.96
CA GLN A 28 -7.81 -36.04 31.98
C GLN A 28 -7.31 -34.97 32.96
N ARG A 29 -6.98 -35.40 34.18
CA ARG A 29 -6.25 -34.58 35.15
C ARG A 29 -4.84 -34.32 34.62
N ALA A 30 -4.51 -33.06 34.39
CA ALA A 30 -3.14 -32.63 34.10
C ALA A 30 -2.29 -32.76 35.37
N ALA A 31 -1.26 -33.61 35.34
CA ALA A 31 -0.27 -33.70 36.40
C ALA A 31 0.81 -32.62 36.18
N PHE A 32 0.55 -31.41 36.67
CA PHE A 32 1.60 -30.41 36.87
C PHE A 32 2.23 -30.63 38.24
N SER A 33 3.42 -31.22 38.29
CA SER A 33 4.33 -31.07 39.43
C SER A 33 5.76 -31.35 38.97
N THR A 34 6.56 -30.30 38.85
CA THR A 34 8.02 -30.39 38.76
C THR A 34 8.61 -29.76 40.01
N SER A 35 8.81 -30.57 41.06
CA SER A 35 9.74 -30.24 42.14
C SER A 35 11.14 -30.76 41.77
N PRO A 36 12.23 -30.06 42.13
CA PRO A 36 13.59 -30.51 41.83
C PRO A 36 14.04 -31.53 42.90
N SER A 37 14.51 -32.70 42.47
CA SER A 37 15.16 -33.67 43.35
C SER A 37 16.61 -33.27 43.62
N LEU A 38 16.81 -32.46 44.67
CA LEU A 38 18.10 -32.34 45.34
C LEU A 38 18.30 -33.52 46.30
N ALA A 39 19.52 -34.06 46.31
CA ALA A 39 20.08 -35.05 47.25
C ALA A 39 19.66 -36.53 47.07
N VAL A 40 20.35 -37.23 46.16
CA VAL A 40 20.63 -38.68 46.32
C VAL A 40 22.15 -38.86 46.31
N ASN A 41 22.71 -39.33 47.42
CA ASN A 41 24.13 -39.65 47.54
C ASN A 41 24.54 -40.76 46.55
N PRO A 42 25.66 -40.64 45.83
CA PRO A 42 26.07 -41.67 44.87
C PRO A 42 26.50 -42.96 45.60
N PRO A 43 26.08 -44.15 45.12
CA PRO A 43 26.49 -45.42 45.71
C PRO A 43 28.01 -45.63 45.55
N LYS A 44 28.65 -46.04 46.65
CA LYS A 44 30.10 -46.29 46.74
C LYS A 44 30.55 -47.37 45.73
N LYS A 45 31.60 -47.07 44.98
CA LYS A 45 32.24 -47.98 44.01
C LYS A 45 32.78 -49.25 44.71
N LYS A 46 32.29 -50.42 44.33
CA LYS A 46 32.99 -51.71 44.55
C LYS A 46 33.99 -51.93 43.41
N ALA A 47 35.16 -52.45 43.76
CA ALA A 47 36.31 -52.63 42.89
C ALA A 47 36.11 -53.72 41.81
N VAL A 48 36.70 -53.42 40.65
CA VAL A 48 37.19 -54.26 39.53
C VAL A 48 36.77 -55.72 39.47
N GLY A 49 36.02 -56.07 38.41
CA GLY A 49 35.87 -57.43 37.91
C GLY A 49 35.35 -57.44 36.46
N ALA A 50 36.15 -58.02 35.56
CA ALA A 50 35.91 -58.29 34.13
C ALA A 50 35.99 -57.11 33.12
N LYS A 51 37.04 -57.15 32.29
CA LYS A 51 37.10 -56.43 31.01
C LYS A 51 35.95 -56.90 30.10
N PRO A 52 35.05 -56.03 29.61
CA PRO A 52 34.14 -56.43 28.55
C PRO A 52 34.93 -56.62 27.26
N THR A 53 34.77 -57.80 26.65
CA THR A 53 35.32 -58.15 25.35
C THR A 53 34.87 -57.14 24.29
N ALA A 54 35.81 -56.69 23.45
CA ALA A 54 35.55 -55.71 22.41
C ALA A 54 34.52 -56.26 21.41
N ARG A 55 33.32 -55.67 21.36
CA ARG A 55 32.36 -55.95 20.30
C ARG A 55 32.93 -55.45 18.97
N SER A 56 33.46 -56.36 18.16
CA SER A 56 33.74 -56.11 16.75
C SER A 56 32.41 -55.96 16.00
N GLY A 57 32.04 -54.73 15.62
CA GLY A 57 30.83 -54.54 14.80
C GLY A 57 30.07 -53.22 14.89
N LYS A 58 30.58 -52.20 15.60
CA LYS A 58 30.08 -50.83 15.43
C LYS A 58 31.24 -49.94 15.00
N SER A 59 31.27 -49.59 13.71
CA SER A 59 32.13 -48.50 13.21
C SER A 59 31.92 -47.29 14.12
N LEU A 60 32.98 -46.88 14.81
CA LEU A 60 32.99 -45.62 15.54
C LEU A 60 32.72 -44.54 14.49
N LYS A 61 31.52 -43.94 14.51
CA LYS A 61 31.27 -42.67 13.81
C LYS A 61 32.09 -41.61 14.54
N LEU A 62 33.40 -41.60 14.29
CA LEU A 62 34.24 -40.46 14.57
C LEU A 62 33.54 -39.30 13.85
N ALA A 63 33.04 -38.33 14.60
CA ALA A 63 32.54 -37.10 14.01
C ALA A 63 33.67 -36.62 13.11
N LYS A 64 33.45 -36.64 11.78
CA LYS A 64 34.45 -36.13 10.83
C LYS A 64 34.81 -34.74 11.32
N ASN A 65 35.99 -34.61 11.91
CA ASN A 65 36.44 -33.39 12.53
C ASN A 65 36.50 -32.34 11.43
N THR A 66 35.87 -31.20 11.73
CA THR A 66 35.89 -29.98 10.94
C THR A 66 35.20 -30.14 9.58
N ARG A 67 33.95 -29.66 9.48
CA ARG A 67 33.42 -29.23 8.18
C ARG A 67 34.43 -28.21 7.62
N THR A 68 35.28 -28.64 6.69
CA THR A 68 36.00 -27.72 5.82
C THR A 68 34.94 -26.84 5.21
N VAL A 69 34.89 -25.56 5.60
CA VAL A 69 33.95 -24.58 5.07
C VAL A 69 34.35 -24.39 3.61
N THR A 70 33.74 -25.17 2.71
CA THR A 70 34.14 -25.26 1.29
C THR A 70 33.81 -23.99 0.51
N ALA A 71 33.05 -23.07 1.09
CA ALA A 71 32.63 -21.83 0.45
C ALA A 71 32.74 -20.64 1.41
N ARG A 72 33.20 -19.49 0.89
CA ARG A 72 33.22 -18.23 1.62
C ARG A 72 31.78 -17.91 2.09
N PRO A 73 31.56 -17.62 3.39
CA PRO A 73 30.25 -17.19 3.85
C PRO A 73 29.86 -15.88 3.15
N PRO A 74 28.56 -15.64 2.92
CA PRO A 74 28.09 -14.39 2.32
C PRO A 74 28.47 -13.19 3.19
N ALA A 75 28.71 -12.05 2.56
CA ALA A 75 29.06 -10.82 3.25
C ALA A 75 27.90 -10.33 4.16
N PRO A 76 28.19 -9.55 5.21
CA PRO A 76 27.15 -8.92 6.02
C PRO A 76 26.16 -8.14 5.13
N GLY A 77 24.86 -8.38 5.31
CA GLY A 77 23.81 -7.73 4.52
C GLY A 77 23.50 -8.35 3.15
N GLU A 78 24.38 -9.18 2.57
CA GLU A 78 24.20 -9.77 1.23
C GLU A 78 22.88 -10.55 1.11
N ARG A 79 22.54 -11.34 2.15
CA ARG A 79 21.27 -12.09 2.21
C ARG A 79 20.04 -11.18 2.27
N LYS A 80 20.11 -10.04 2.96
CA LYS A 80 19.01 -9.06 3.06
C LYS A 80 18.85 -8.37 1.70
N ALA A 81 19.97 -7.93 1.10
CA ALA A 81 19.99 -7.32 -0.22
C ALA A 81 19.41 -8.25 -1.28
N LEU A 82 19.76 -9.55 -1.27
CA LEU A 82 19.21 -10.52 -2.23
C LEU A 82 17.68 -10.66 -2.13
N ARG A 83 17.12 -10.63 -0.92
CA ARG A 83 15.66 -10.72 -0.71
C ARG A 83 14.92 -9.43 -1.08
N LYS A 84 15.57 -8.27 -0.91
CA LYS A 84 15.01 -6.95 -1.26
C LYS A 84 15.26 -6.57 -2.72
N ARG A 85 16.20 -7.23 -3.41
CA ARG A 85 16.57 -6.91 -4.79
C ARG A 85 15.36 -7.03 -5.71
N VAL A 86 15.06 -5.93 -6.41
CA VAL A 86 14.05 -5.90 -7.47
C VAL A 86 14.75 -6.03 -8.83
N VAL A 87 14.26 -6.94 -9.66
CA VAL A 87 14.71 -7.11 -11.05
C VAL A 87 13.62 -6.53 -11.94
N LEU A 88 13.97 -5.52 -12.74
CA LEU A 88 13.03 -4.73 -13.53
C LEU A 88 13.05 -5.03 -15.03
N SER A 89 13.99 -5.87 -15.47
CA SER A 89 14.11 -6.28 -16.86
C SER A 89 14.44 -7.76 -16.95
N ASN A 90 13.83 -8.41 -17.92
CA ASN A 90 14.10 -9.79 -18.30
C ASN A 90 14.51 -9.83 -19.76
N THR A 91 15.76 -10.24 -20.02
CA THR A 91 16.26 -10.27 -21.39
C THR A 91 15.57 -11.34 -22.25
N ASN A 92 15.01 -12.38 -21.62
CA ASN A 92 14.39 -13.51 -22.30
C ASN A 92 12.92 -13.26 -22.66
N ALA A 93 12.30 -12.24 -22.08
CA ALA A 93 10.92 -11.87 -22.40
C ALA A 93 10.86 -11.15 -23.75
N LEU A 94 9.80 -11.40 -24.51
CA LEU A 94 9.60 -10.75 -25.81
C LEU A 94 9.24 -9.27 -25.62
N GLU A 95 9.70 -8.45 -26.55
CA GLU A 95 9.33 -7.04 -26.61
C GLU A 95 7.94 -6.91 -27.23
N VAL A 96 7.05 -6.22 -26.52
CA VAL A 96 5.69 -5.96 -27.02
C VAL A 96 5.75 -4.84 -28.04
N HIS A 97 5.51 -5.19 -29.31
CA HIS A 97 5.50 -4.23 -30.41
C HIS A 97 4.39 -3.18 -30.23
N GLY A 98 4.74 -1.90 -30.39
CA GLY A 98 3.78 -0.79 -30.29
C GLY A 98 3.41 -0.37 -28.86
N LEU A 99 4.10 -0.88 -27.84
CA LEU A 99 3.88 -0.44 -26.45
C LEU A 99 4.30 1.03 -26.30
N GLN A 100 3.33 1.90 -26.04
CA GLN A 100 3.56 3.33 -25.82
C GLN A 100 4.01 3.60 -24.38
N ASP A 101 4.83 4.62 -24.21
CA ASP A 101 5.34 5.02 -22.89
C ASP A 101 4.46 6.11 -22.28
N LEU A 102 4.36 6.10 -20.95
CA LEU A 102 3.68 7.15 -20.20
C LEU A 102 4.49 8.44 -20.31
N SER A 103 3.95 9.40 -21.07
CA SER A 103 4.53 10.74 -21.26
C SER A 103 3.64 11.83 -20.65
N LYS A 104 4.13 13.08 -20.60
CA LYS A 104 3.34 14.22 -20.10
C LYS A 104 2.04 14.41 -20.89
N ASP A 105 2.10 14.24 -22.22
CA ASP A 105 0.94 14.38 -23.09
C ASP A 105 -0.02 13.20 -22.92
N SER A 106 0.52 11.99 -22.74
CA SER A 106 -0.28 10.79 -22.49
C SER A 106 -1.08 10.91 -21.20
N VAL A 107 -0.54 11.54 -20.15
CA VAL A 107 -1.25 11.75 -18.86
C VAL A 107 -2.56 12.51 -19.07
N SER A 108 -2.58 13.52 -19.94
CA SER A 108 -3.80 14.29 -20.25
C SER A 108 -4.86 13.49 -21.03
N LYS A 109 -4.45 12.44 -21.75
CA LYS A 109 -5.31 11.61 -22.61
C LYS A 109 -5.53 10.20 -22.06
N LEU A 110 -5.34 9.98 -20.76
CA LEU A 110 -5.38 8.64 -20.16
C LEU A 110 -6.73 7.92 -20.32
N ARG A 111 -7.84 8.66 -20.48
CA ARG A 111 -9.16 8.08 -20.78
C ARG A 111 -9.16 7.21 -22.04
N GLU A 112 -8.43 7.60 -23.09
CA GLU A 112 -8.35 6.84 -24.35
C GLU A 112 -7.55 5.54 -24.20
N HIS A 113 -6.72 5.46 -23.17
CA HIS A 113 -5.84 4.32 -22.89
C HIS A 113 -6.39 3.42 -21.78
N GLU A 114 -7.61 3.63 -21.28
CA GLU A 114 -8.23 2.77 -20.27
C GLU A 114 -8.24 1.30 -20.72
N GLY A 115 -7.79 0.41 -19.85
CA GLY A 115 -7.65 -1.02 -20.12
C GLY A 115 -6.42 -1.39 -20.97
N ARG A 116 -5.57 -0.44 -21.37
CA ARG A 116 -4.31 -0.71 -22.09
C ARG A 116 -3.12 -0.63 -21.15
N VAL A 117 -2.07 -1.38 -21.49
CA VAL A 117 -0.80 -1.34 -20.77
C VAL A 117 0.10 -0.28 -21.39
N LEU A 118 0.69 0.58 -20.56
CA LEU A 118 1.68 1.58 -20.96
C LEU A 118 3.03 1.32 -20.28
N GLY A 119 4.10 1.53 -21.02
CA GLY A 119 5.48 1.43 -20.54
C GLY A 119 5.86 2.61 -19.63
N LEU A 120 6.80 2.39 -18.72
CA LEU A 120 7.44 3.46 -17.97
C LEU A 120 8.74 3.88 -18.68
N SER A 121 8.98 5.19 -18.81
CA SER A 121 10.24 5.71 -19.37
C SER A 121 11.42 5.40 -18.45
N ASN A 122 12.63 5.26 -19.01
CA ASN A 122 13.83 4.91 -18.24
C ASN A 122 14.12 5.93 -17.12
N ASP A 123 13.99 7.23 -17.39
CA ASP A 123 14.20 8.30 -16.40
C ASP A 123 13.22 8.16 -15.22
N SER A 124 11.94 7.89 -15.52
CA SER A 124 10.92 7.66 -14.49
C SER A 124 11.23 6.38 -13.69
N VAL A 125 11.71 5.33 -14.35
CA VAL A 125 12.10 4.07 -13.70
C VAL A 125 13.27 4.30 -12.74
N ASP A 126 14.25 5.11 -13.12
CA ASP A 126 15.40 5.42 -12.27
C ASP A 126 14.99 6.26 -11.05
N ALA A 127 14.12 7.25 -11.23
CA ALA A 127 13.54 8.02 -10.13
C ALA A 127 12.73 7.14 -9.17
N LEU A 128 11.86 6.28 -9.70
CA LEU A 128 11.06 5.35 -8.90
C LEU A 128 11.91 4.28 -8.19
N ARG A 129 13.02 3.84 -8.82
CA ARG A 129 13.98 2.93 -8.18
C ARG A 129 14.69 3.62 -7.02
N ALA A 130 15.05 4.90 -7.16
CA ALA A 130 15.64 5.69 -6.08
C ALA A 130 14.66 5.89 -4.91
N LEU A 131 13.36 6.01 -5.19
CA LEU A 131 12.31 6.07 -4.17
C LEU A 131 11.95 4.70 -3.57
N GLU A 132 12.55 3.60 -4.01
CA GLU A 132 12.17 2.23 -3.61
C GLU A 132 10.68 1.90 -3.84
N ALA A 133 10.06 2.53 -4.86
CA ALA A 133 8.65 2.33 -5.18
C ALA A 133 8.33 0.90 -5.67
N PHE A 134 9.29 0.27 -6.34
CA PHE A 134 9.16 -1.10 -6.80
C PHE A 134 9.39 -2.10 -5.66
N LYS A 135 8.52 -3.11 -5.54
CA LYS A 135 8.58 -4.12 -4.48
C LYS A 135 8.99 -5.49 -5.02
N PRO A 136 9.74 -6.31 -4.25
CA PRO A 136 10.21 -7.62 -4.70
C PRO A 136 9.08 -8.63 -4.93
N ASN A 137 7.91 -8.43 -4.32
CA ASN A 137 6.77 -9.33 -4.49
C ASN A 137 6.05 -9.15 -5.85
N GLN A 138 6.29 -8.02 -6.53
CA GLN A 138 5.67 -7.67 -7.82
C GLN A 138 6.36 -8.40 -8.98
N GLY A 139 5.62 -8.68 -10.06
CA GLY A 139 6.07 -9.47 -11.21
C GLY A 139 6.94 -8.75 -12.25
N TRP A 140 7.69 -7.71 -11.91
CA TRP A 140 8.47 -6.93 -12.90
C TRP A 140 9.52 -7.75 -13.64
N SER A 141 10.09 -8.75 -12.99
CA SER A 141 11.11 -9.65 -13.55
C SER A 141 10.59 -10.58 -14.63
N LEU A 142 9.29 -10.59 -14.90
CA LEU A 142 8.68 -11.40 -15.95
C LEU A 142 8.83 -10.74 -17.33
N PHE A 143 8.89 -9.40 -17.37
CA PHE A 143 8.80 -8.63 -18.61
C PHE A 143 10.12 -7.96 -18.97
N ARG A 144 10.25 -7.57 -20.25
CA ARG A 144 11.45 -6.90 -20.76
C ARG A 144 11.68 -5.54 -20.11
N ARG A 145 10.62 -4.76 -19.95
CA ARG A 145 10.63 -3.44 -19.31
C ARG A 145 9.41 -3.25 -18.40
N PRO A 146 9.50 -2.38 -17.37
CA PRO A 146 8.37 -2.08 -16.49
C PRO A 146 7.23 -1.42 -17.25
N ALA A 147 6.03 -1.99 -17.13
CA ALA A 147 4.82 -1.47 -17.74
C ALA A 147 3.64 -1.64 -16.77
N THR A 148 2.68 -0.73 -16.84
CA THR A 148 1.51 -0.72 -15.94
C THR A 148 0.21 -0.56 -16.72
N LEU A 149 -0.86 -1.17 -16.21
CA LEU A 149 -2.19 -1.08 -16.78
C LEU A 149 -2.84 0.26 -16.39
N VAL A 150 -3.36 0.99 -17.37
CA VAL A 150 -4.19 2.16 -17.11
C VAL A 150 -5.58 1.68 -16.71
N ARG A 151 -5.91 1.86 -15.43
CA ARG A 151 -7.22 1.52 -14.87
C ARG A 151 -8.10 2.75 -14.80
N LYS A 152 -9.40 2.54 -14.61
CA LYS A 152 -10.32 3.62 -14.27
C LYS A 152 -9.82 4.48 -13.10
N GLU A 153 -9.30 3.84 -12.04
CA GLU A 153 -8.78 4.57 -10.89
C GLU A 153 -7.52 5.39 -11.21
N THR A 154 -6.72 4.96 -12.18
CA THR A 154 -5.55 5.70 -12.66
C THR A 154 -5.98 6.97 -13.41
N VAL A 155 -7.04 6.88 -14.23
CA VAL A 155 -7.63 8.01 -14.95
C VAL A 155 -8.18 9.04 -13.96
N GLU A 156 -8.94 8.58 -12.95
CA GLU A 156 -9.45 9.45 -11.88
C GLU A 156 -8.33 10.17 -11.14
N LEU A 157 -7.19 9.52 -10.90
CA LEU A 157 -6.04 10.18 -10.27
C LEU A 157 -5.40 11.23 -11.19
N ALA A 158 -5.29 10.97 -12.49
CA ALA A 158 -4.68 11.91 -13.44
C ALA A 158 -5.47 13.21 -13.59
N GLU A 159 -6.81 13.11 -13.62
CA GLU A 159 -7.71 14.27 -13.64
C GLU A 159 -7.53 15.10 -12.38
N MET A 160 -7.53 14.45 -11.23
CA MET A 160 -7.40 15.11 -9.93
C MET A 160 -6.05 15.80 -9.77
N MET A 161 -4.96 15.21 -10.27
CA MET A 161 -3.65 15.85 -10.27
C MET A 161 -3.62 17.08 -11.20
N SER A 162 -4.36 17.03 -12.32
CA SER A 162 -4.52 18.18 -13.21
C SER A 162 -5.30 19.30 -12.51
N ASP A 163 -6.40 18.96 -11.82
CA ASP A 163 -7.20 19.92 -11.04
C ASP A 163 -6.39 20.56 -9.89
N VAL A 164 -5.56 19.78 -9.20
CA VAL A 164 -4.67 20.29 -8.13
C VAL A 164 -3.67 21.30 -8.69
N LYS A 165 -3.13 21.05 -9.90
CA LYS A 165 -2.20 21.97 -10.55
C LYS A 165 -2.84 23.31 -10.88
N GLU A 166 -4.11 23.31 -11.28
CA GLU A 166 -4.85 24.53 -11.64
C GLU A 166 -5.37 25.28 -10.41
N THR A 167 -5.91 24.56 -9.43
CA THR A 167 -6.58 25.15 -8.27
C THR A 167 -5.67 25.37 -7.06
N GLN A 168 -4.46 24.82 -7.08
CA GLN A 168 -3.52 24.79 -5.94
C GLN A 168 -4.14 24.20 -4.65
N LYS A 169 -5.17 23.36 -4.79
CA LYS A 169 -5.81 22.66 -3.67
C LYS A 169 -4.97 21.47 -3.19
N VAL A 170 -5.27 21.01 -1.99
CA VAL A 170 -4.64 19.81 -1.41
C VAL A 170 -5.60 18.65 -1.51
N ASP A 171 -5.19 17.59 -2.19
CA ASP A 171 -5.94 16.32 -2.20
C ASP A 171 -5.29 15.32 -1.24
N ARG A 172 -6.08 14.70 -0.37
CA ARG A 172 -5.59 13.77 0.66
C ARG A 172 -6.31 12.45 0.51
N ARG A 173 -5.65 11.36 0.14
CA ARG A 173 -6.31 10.08 -0.14
C ARG A 173 -5.71 8.93 0.61
N VAL A 174 -6.59 8.02 1.04
CA VAL A 174 -6.19 6.72 1.56
C VAL A 174 -6.67 5.61 0.63
N LEU A 175 -5.73 4.88 0.02
CA LEU A 175 -6.01 3.69 -0.76
C LEU A 175 -6.24 2.50 0.17
N ALA A 176 -7.46 1.97 0.16
CA ALA A 176 -7.82 0.72 0.83
C ALA A 176 -8.15 -0.36 -0.19
N GLY A 177 -8.19 -1.63 0.21
CA GLY A 177 -8.63 -2.71 -0.67
C GLY A 177 -7.99 -4.04 -0.34
N GLU A 178 -8.38 -5.07 -1.08
CA GLU A 178 -7.98 -6.44 -0.81
C GLU A 178 -6.51 -6.74 -1.15
N LYS A 179 -6.00 -7.86 -0.65
CA LYS A 179 -4.62 -8.27 -0.93
C LYS A 179 -4.45 -8.54 -2.43
N GLY A 180 -3.44 -7.92 -3.04
CA GLY A 180 -3.17 -8.09 -4.47
C GLY A 180 -4.04 -7.24 -5.40
N SER A 181 -4.84 -6.31 -4.89
CA SER A 181 -5.68 -5.42 -5.73
C SER A 181 -4.91 -4.37 -6.54
N GLY A 182 -3.61 -4.14 -6.24
CA GLY A 182 -2.76 -3.19 -6.97
C GLY A 182 -2.49 -1.86 -6.26
N LYS A 183 -2.79 -1.72 -4.96
CA LYS A 183 -2.57 -0.49 -4.17
C LYS A 183 -1.20 0.17 -4.36
N SER A 184 -0.12 -0.59 -4.13
CA SER A 184 1.25 -0.08 -4.30
C SER A 184 1.58 0.26 -5.75
N VAL A 185 0.95 -0.40 -6.73
CA VAL A 185 1.15 -0.08 -8.15
C VAL A 185 0.42 1.20 -8.53
N LEU A 186 -0.78 1.45 -7.99
CA LEU A 186 -1.49 2.70 -8.19
C LEU A 186 -0.74 3.88 -7.56
N GLN A 187 -0.16 3.69 -6.37
CA GLN A 187 0.73 4.66 -5.76
C GLN A 187 1.98 4.93 -6.61
N LEU A 188 2.57 3.90 -7.22
CA LEU A 188 3.67 4.03 -8.17
C LEU A 188 3.28 4.82 -9.43
N GLN A 189 2.09 4.56 -9.98
CA GLN A 189 1.56 5.32 -11.11
C GLN A 189 1.38 6.80 -10.74
N ALA A 190 0.83 7.08 -9.55
CA ALA A 190 0.68 8.45 -9.06
C ALA A 190 2.04 9.18 -8.92
N MET A 191 3.06 8.50 -8.37
CA MET A 191 4.44 9.03 -8.33
C MET A 191 5.01 9.30 -9.73
N THR A 192 4.74 8.41 -10.69
CA THR A 192 5.18 8.59 -12.07
C THR A 192 4.54 9.82 -12.70
N MET A 193 3.23 9.98 -12.55
CA MET A 193 2.49 11.13 -13.06
C MET A 193 2.99 12.44 -12.44
N ALA A 194 3.26 12.44 -11.13
CA ALA A 194 3.80 13.59 -10.40
C ALA A 194 5.19 13.96 -10.93
N TYR A 195 6.07 12.98 -11.09
CA TYR A 195 7.41 13.17 -11.64
C TYR A 195 7.37 13.76 -13.07
N LEU A 196 6.52 13.21 -13.94
CA LEU A 196 6.33 13.69 -15.31
C LEU A 196 5.80 15.14 -15.35
N GLN A 197 4.89 15.49 -14.44
CA GLN A 197 4.35 16.85 -14.33
C GLN A 197 5.32 17.85 -13.68
N GLY A 198 6.49 17.40 -13.20
CA GLY A 198 7.50 18.26 -12.58
C GLY A 198 7.20 18.61 -11.12
N TRP A 199 6.48 17.73 -10.41
CA TRP A 199 6.20 17.88 -8.98
C TRP A 199 7.34 17.31 -8.14
N ILE A 200 7.44 17.78 -6.89
CA ILE A 200 8.40 17.21 -5.93
C ILE A 200 7.79 15.92 -5.37
N VAL A 201 8.47 14.79 -5.59
CA VAL A 201 7.98 13.48 -5.17
C VAL A 201 8.71 13.02 -3.92
N MET A 202 7.97 12.84 -2.83
CA MET A 202 8.46 12.29 -1.57
C MET A 202 7.71 11.01 -1.23
N HIS A 203 8.44 9.94 -0.96
CA HIS A 203 7.86 8.63 -0.70
C HIS A 203 8.50 7.97 0.52
N PHE A 204 7.64 7.45 1.40
CA PHE A 204 7.96 6.57 2.50
C PHE A 204 7.69 5.12 2.06
N PRO A 205 8.71 4.31 1.72
CA PRO A 205 8.53 3.02 1.02
C PRO A 205 7.81 1.95 1.83
N GLU A 206 8.17 1.82 3.10
CA GLU A 206 7.53 0.91 4.06
C GLU A 206 7.45 1.58 5.43
N ALA A 207 6.26 1.97 5.85
CA ALA A 207 6.00 2.55 7.18
C ALA A 207 6.31 1.56 8.33
N LYS A 208 6.41 0.27 8.02
CA LYS A 208 6.88 -0.76 8.94
C LYS A 208 8.28 -0.46 9.48
N GLU A 209 9.21 -0.01 8.63
CA GLU A 209 10.60 0.21 9.03
C GLU A 209 10.71 1.27 10.14
N MET A 210 9.83 2.28 10.08
CA MET A 210 9.72 3.33 11.08
C MET A 210 9.20 2.85 12.44
N THR A 211 8.55 1.69 12.55
CA THR A 211 7.79 1.32 13.76
C THR A 211 8.24 0.03 14.43
N ILE A 212 9.03 -0.82 13.76
CA ILE A 212 9.46 -2.14 14.28
C ILE A 212 10.67 -2.11 15.24
N ALA A 213 11.09 -0.93 15.73
CA ALA A 213 12.20 -0.78 16.67
C ALA A 213 13.53 -1.42 16.24
N HIS A 214 13.84 -1.36 14.94
CA HIS A 214 15.06 -1.94 14.39
C HIS A 214 16.18 -0.92 14.12
N GLU A 215 15.86 0.36 14.21
CA GLU A 215 16.81 1.46 14.02
C GLU A 215 17.02 2.25 15.31
N ALA A 216 18.05 3.08 15.34
CA ALA A 216 18.30 3.98 16.46
C ALA A 216 17.28 5.13 16.46
N TYR A 217 16.83 5.50 17.66
CA TYR A 217 15.89 6.58 17.90
C TYR A 217 16.37 7.44 19.08
N GLN A 218 16.00 8.72 19.10
CA GLN A 218 16.42 9.65 20.14
C GLN A 218 15.24 10.55 20.56
N PRO A 219 15.03 10.79 21.87
CA PRO A 219 14.01 11.72 22.34
C PRO A 219 14.44 13.18 22.11
N VAL A 220 13.49 14.00 21.66
CA VAL A 220 13.62 15.44 21.47
C VAL A 220 12.42 16.12 22.13
N LYS A 221 12.68 17.20 22.87
CA LYS A 221 11.61 18.02 23.45
C LYS A 221 11.08 18.97 22.39
N LEU A 222 9.78 18.91 22.15
CA LEU A 222 9.07 19.81 21.25
C LEU A 222 8.76 21.14 21.93
N GLU A 223 8.39 22.14 21.13
CA GLU A 223 7.96 23.46 21.62
C GLU A 223 6.71 23.34 22.52
N ASP A 224 5.83 22.37 22.25
CA ASP A 224 4.63 22.05 23.02
C ASP A 224 4.92 21.40 24.39
N GLY A 225 6.19 21.17 24.72
CA GLY A 225 6.62 20.46 25.94
C GLY A 225 6.46 18.93 25.89
N THR A 226 5.87 18.40 24.82
CA THR A 226 5.78 16.95 24.57
C THR A 226 7.12 16.36 24.12
N THR A 227 7.33 15.08 24.40
CA THR A 227 8.54 14.36 23.95
C THR A 227 8.24 13.69 22.63
N GLY A 228 8.92 14.12 21.56
CA GLY A 228 8.92 13.44 20.27
C GLY A 228 10.16 12.58 20.11
N TYR A 229 10.13 11.63 19.17
CA TYR A 229 11.29 10.76 18.89
C TYR A 229 11.74 10.91 17.44
N ILE A 230 13.04 11.15 17.25
CA ILE A 230 13.68 11.24 15.93
C ILE A 230 14.33 9.91 15.56
N GLN A 231 14.46 9.67 14.25
CA GLN A 231 15.12 8.48 13.68
C GLN A 231 16.22 8.92 12.70
N PRO A 232 17.44 9.18 13.19
CA PRO A 232 18.50 9.80 12.40
C PRO A 232 18.90 8.99 11.15
N GLN A 233 19.05 7.67 11.29
CA GLN A 233 19.47 6.78 10.19
C GLN A 233 18.39 6.68 9.10
N TYR A 234 17.13 6.44 9.49
CA TYR A 234 16.00 6.46 8.57
C TYR A 234 15.88 7.80 7.83
N THR A 235 16.04 8.92 8.54
CA THR A 235 15.96 10.27 7.95
C THR A 235 17.04 10.47 6.89
N ALA A 236 18.28 10.09 7.18
CA ALA A 236 19.39 10.19 6.22
C ALA A 236 19.13 9.34 4.96
N HIS A 237 18.63 8.11 5.15
CA HIS A 237 18.25 7.23 4.04
C HIS A 237 17.13 7.84 3.19
N LEU A 238 16.11 8.41 3.83
CA LEU A 238 14.99 9.04 3.15
C LEU A 238 15.44 10.29 2.37
N LEU A 239 16.30 11.13 2.94
CA LEU A 239 16.90 12.29 2.26
C LEU A 239 17.73 11.87 1.04
N ASN A 240 18.49 10.78 1.14
CA ASN A 240 19.25 10.22 0.00
C ASN A 240 18.33 9.81 -1.15
N ASN A 241 17.23 9.12 -0.84
CA ASN A 241 16.24 8.67 -1.82
C ASN A 241 15.53 9.87 -2.46
N PHE A 242 15.16 10.85 -1.64
CA PHE A 242 14.55 12.10 -2.09
C PHE A 242 15.45 12.90 -3.04
N ALA A 243 16.73 13.06 -2.69
CA ALA A 243 17.71 13.80 -3.49
C ALA A 243 17.96 13.13 -4.85
N LYS A 244 18.12 11.79 -4.87
CA LYS A 244 18.33 11.01 -6.10
C LYS A 244 17.12 11.05 -7.03
N ALA A 245 15.91 10.91 -6.49
CA ALA A 245 14.69 10.86 -7.29
C ALA A 245 14.37 12.21 -7.95
N ASN A 246 14.57 13.31 -7.22
CA ASN A 246 14.19 14.66 -7.67
C ASN A 246 15.40 15.48 -8.15
N HIS A 247 16.48 14.82 -8.57
CA HIS A 247 17.77 15.47 -8.84
C HIS A 247 17.65 16.69 -9.77
N GLY A 248 16.95 16.53 -10.90
CA GLY A 248 16.76 17.60 -11.88
C GLY A 248 15.96 18.80 -11.37
N LEU A 249 14.94 18.58 -10.52
CA LEU A 249 14.09 19.64 -9.99
C LEU A 249 14.78 20.39 -8.84
N LEU A 250 15.37 19.65 -7.89
CA LEU A 250 15.97 20.22 -6.68
C LEU A 250 17.22 21.07 -6.96
N ASN A 251 17.91 20.83 -8.08
CA ASN A 251 19.06 21.63 -8.48
C ASN A 251 18.67 23.09 -8.83
N ASN A 252 17.44 23.29 -9.30
CA ASN A 252 16.93 24.61 -9.66
C ASN A 252 16.36 25.38 -8.45
N LEU A 253 16.09 24.68 -7.36
CA LEU A 253 15.48 25.25 -6.16
C LEU A 253 16.55 25.66 -5.15
N ARG A 254 16.34 26.78 -4.49
CA ARG A 254 17.26 27.35 -3.51
C ARG A 254 16.58 27.55 -2.15
N LEU A 255 17.40 27.54 -1.12
CA LEU A 255 16.99 27.79 0.26
C LEU A 255 16.52 29.25 0.43
N SER A 256 15.45 29.50 1.19
CA SER A 256 14.92 30.86 1.41
C SER A 256 15.33 31.45 2.77
N LYS A 257 15.38 30.61 3.80
CA LYS A 257 15.72 30.96 5.19
C LYS A 257 17.01 30.26 5.59
N GLU A 258 17.85 30.96 6.36
CA GLU A 258 19.05 30.35 6.92
C GLU A 258 18.69 29.29 7.96
N PRO A 259 19.18 28.04 7.81
CA PRO A 259 18.78 26.95 8.68
C PRO A 259 19.62 27.00 9.97
N LYS A 260 18.98 26.74 11.11
CA LYS A 260 19.67 26.63 12.41
C LYS A 260 20.36 25.27 12.50
N LEU A 261 21.54 25.15 11.88
CA LEU A 261 22.34 23.94 11.92
C LEU A 261 23.59 24.12 12.80
N PRO A 262 24.12 23.04 13.39
CA PRO A 262 25.42 23.07 14.08
C PRO A 262 26.59 23.45 13.15
N VAL A 263 26.41 23.26 11.84
CA VAL A 263 27.41 23.50 10.79
C VAL A 263 27.03 24.76 10.01
N PRO A 264 27.99 25.65 9.70
CA PRO A 264 27.72 26.81 8.85
C PRO A 264 27.36 26.36 7.42
N VAL A 265 26.20 26.81 6.94
CA VAL A 265 25.71 26.55 5.57
C VAL A 265 25.61 27.87 4.81
N GLN A 266 25.99 27.85 3.53
CA GLN A 266 25.87 29.01 2.65
C GLN A 266 24.39 29.33 2.39
N SER A 267 24.01 30.61 2.46
CA SER A 267 22.63 31.06 2.28
C SER A 267 22.04 30.76 0.90
N ASN A 268 22.88 30.64 -0.13
CA ASN A 268 22.45 30.43 -1.53
C ASN A 268 22.61 28.98 -2.01
N ILE A 269 22.59 28.01 -1.08
CA ILE A 269 22.72 26.59 -1.39
C ILE A 269 21.49 26.05 -2.14
N THR A 270 21.72 25.12 -3.07
CA THR A 270 20.62 24.40 -3.75
C THR A 270 19.97 23.40 -2.80
N LEU A 271 18.66 23.18 -2.94
CA LEU A 271 17.94 22.20 -2.11
C LEU A 271 18.49 20.79 -2.30
N LEU A 272 19.03 20.47 -3.48
CA LEU A 272 19.70 19.22 -3.75
C LEU A 272 20.92 19.02 -2.84
N ARG A 273 21.84 19.99 -2.86
CA ARG A 273 23.08 19.90 -2.07
C ARG A 273 22.78 19.90 -0.58
N PHE A 274 21.73 20.61 -0.17
CA PHE A 274 21.25 20.62 1.20
C PHE A 274 20.72 19.24 1.64
N ALA A 275 19.93 18.57 0.80
CA ALA A 275 19.44 17.21 1.08
C ALA A 275 20.58 16.18 1.12
N GLU A 276 21.58 16.30 0.23
CA GLU A 276 22.78 15.44 0.24
C GLU A 276 23.57 15.56 1.54
N LEU A 277 23.69 16.77 2.11
CA LEU A 277 24.38 17.00 3.37
C LEU A 277 23.74 16.23 4.53
N GLY A 278 22.39 16.21 4.59
CA GLY A 278 21.67 15.40 5.57
C GLY A 278 21.68 13.89 5.26
N ALA A 279 21.93 13.51 4.01
CA ALA A 279 22.04 12.11 3.62
C ALA A 279 23.40 11.49 3.99
N THR A 280 24.47 12.28 4.04
CA THR A 280 25.82 11.80 4.42
C THR A 280 25.96 11.62 5.93
N ASP A 281 25.43 12.57 6.70
CA ASP A 281 25.60 12.61 8.16
C ASP A 281 24.27 12.41 8.89
N ALA A 282 24.11 11.24 9.53
CA ALA A 282 22.87 10.88 10.21
C ALA A 282 22.46 11.85 11.33
N GLU A 283 23.43 12.40 12.09
CA GLU A 283 23.14 13.36 13.18
C GLU A 283 22.58 14.68 12.66
N LEU A 284 23.01 15.12 11.48
CA LEU A 284 22.51 16.34 10.82
C LEU A 284 21.21 16.10 10.05
N ALA A 285 20.86 14.84 9.77
CA ALA A 285 19.71 14.48 8.96
C ALA A 285 18.40 15.07 9.47
N TRP A 286 18.16 15.04 10.79
CA TRP A 286 16.91 15.56 11.36
C TRP A 286 16.79 17.10 11.28
N PRO A 287 17.77 17.90 11.73
CA PRO A 287 17.75 19.35 11.52
C PRO A 287 17.65 19.76 10.04
N VAL A 288 18.35 19.05 9.14
CA VAL A 288 18.28 19.26 7.69
C VAL A 288 16.86 18.96 7.18
N TRP A 289 16.26 17.85 7.62
CA TRP A 289 14.89 17.48 7.30
C TRP A 289 13.91 18.58 7.72
N GLN A 290 13.98 19.05 8.96
CA GLN A 290 13.07 20.10 9.46
C GLN A 290 13.17 21.39 8.64
N ALA A 291 14.39 21.83 8.33
CA ALA A 291 14.62 23.01 7.51
C ALA A 291 14.12 22.80 6.07
N LEU A 292 14.44 21.67 5.45
CA LEU A 292 14.00 21.32 4.10
C LEU A 292 12.47 21.23 4.04
N TRP A 293 11.85 20.63 5.04
CA TRP A 293 10.41 20.51 5.14
C TRP A 293 9.73 21.86 5.26
N ALA A 294 10.23 22.75 6.14
CA ALA A 294 9.74 24.12 6.25
C ALA A 294 9.90 24.92 4.95
N GLU A 295 10.95 24.65 4.17
CA GLU A 295 11.19 25.29 2.86
C GLU A 295 10.28 24.78 1.76
N LEU A 296 9.94 23.49 1.78
CA LEU A 296 8.98 22.89 0.86
C LEU A 296 7.54 23.38 1.14
N LEU A 297 7.20 23.56 2.41
CA LEU A 297 5.92 24.10 2.86
C LEU A 297 5.81 25.63 2.74
N ALA A 298 6.88 26.33 2.34
CA ALA A 298 6.85 27.78 2.17
C ALA A 298 6.06 28.18 0.91
N PRO A 299 5.32 29.31 0.94
CA PRO A 299 4.60 29.80 -0.23
C PRO A 299 5.58 30.18 -1.36
N SER A 300 5.22 29.84 -2.59
CA SER A 300 6.02 30.10 -3.80
C SER A 300 6.20 31.60 -4.03
N GLN A 301 7.44 32.01 -4.30
CA GLN A 301 7.78 33.40 -4.66
C GLN A 301 8.34 33.42 -6.09
N PRO A 302 7.50 33.53 -7.13
CA PRO A 302 7.95 33.47 -8.52
C PRO A 302 8.80 34.68 -8.94
N SER A 303 8.76 35.77 -8.17
CA SER A 303 9.53 37.00 -8.43
C SER A 303 11.03 36.86 -8.16
N LYS A 304 11.46 35.83 -7.42
CA LYS A 304 12.86 35.61 -7.06
C LYS A 304 13.37 34.30 -7.66
N GLU A 305 14.56 34.34 -8.25
CA GLU A 305 15.21 33.17 -8.85
C GLU A 305 15.40 32.05 -7.82
N GLY A 306 15.00 30.83 -8.16
CA GLY A 306 15.14 29.65 -7.30
C GLY A 306 14.12 29.52 -6.16
N LEU A 307 13.18 30.47 -6.03
CA LEU A 307 12.13 30.46 -5.00
C LEU A 307 10.73 30.10 -5.52
N HIS A 308 10.64 29.64 -6.76
CA HIS A 308 9.44 29.00 -7.29
C HIS A 308 9.28 27.61 -6.67
N ARG A 309 8.15 27.34 -5.99
CA ARG A 309 7.87 26.04 -5.37
C ARG A 309 6.77 25.31 -6.16
N PRO A 310 7.07 24.16 -6.82
CA PRO A 310 6.06 23.34 -7.45
C PRO A 310 5.21 22.57 -6.41
N PRO A 311 4.07 21.98 -6.82
CA PRO A 311 3.29 21.12 -5.95
C PRO A 311 4.08 19.90 -5.46
N ILE A 312 3.68 19.37 -4.31
CA ILE A 312 4.35 18.24 -3.65
C ILE A 312 3.45 17.02 -3.68
N PHE A 313 4.00 15.89 -4.13
CA PHE A 313 3.41 14.57 -3.99
C PHE A 313 4.07 13.86 -2.81
N VAL A 314 3.34 13.64 -1.72
CA VAL A 314 3.82 12.90 -0.54
C VAL A 314 3.07 11.60 -0.44
N SER A 315 3.78 10.49 -0.31
CA SER A 315 3.10 9.20 -0.18
C SER A 315 3.75 8.21 0.78
N LEU A 316 2.93 7.37 1.40
CA LEU A 316 3.36 6.36 2.37
C LEU A 316 2.67 5.04 2.09
N ASP A 317 3.43 3.93 2.10
CA ASP A 317 2.87 2.58 1.99
C ASP A 317 2.92 1.85 3.34
N GLY A 318 1.84 1.15 3.68
CA GLY A 318 1.66 0.45 4.95
C GLY A 318 1.12 1.36 6.07
N LEU A 319 0.10 2.17 5.77
CA LEU A 319 -0.53 3.10 6.73
C LEU A 319 -0.84 2.48 8.09
N GLU A 320 -1.19 1.19 8.14
CA GLU A 320 -1.52 0.48 9.37
C GLU A 320 -0.39 0.44 10.40
N PHE A 321 0.87 0.57 9.97
CA PHE A 321 2.00 0.54 10.88
C PHE A 321 2.12 1.83 11.70
N ILE A 322 1.71 2.97 11.15
CA ILE A 322 1.78 4.27 11.84
C ILE A 322 0.52 4.61 12.63
N MET A 323 -0.57 3.87 12.44
CA MET A 323 -1.85 4.06 13.13
C MET A 323 -1.98 3.16 14.37
N ARG A 324 -0.87 2.91 15.08
CA ARG A 324 -0.79 2.04 16.25
C ARG A 324 0.41 2.40 17.12
N ASP A 325 0.51 1.76 18.27
CA ASP A 325 1.74 1.76 19.04
C ASP A 325 2.88 1.08 18.28
N SER A 326 4.04 1.74 18.29
CA SER A 326 5.28 1.24 17.75
C SER A 326 5.93 0.24 18.72
N ALA A 327 6.94 -0.49 18.24
CA ALA A 327 7.75 -1.36 19.09
C ALA A 327 8.82 -0.61 19.89
N TYR A 328 8.99 0.70 19.67
CA TYR A 328 9.94 1.52 20.44
C TYR A 328 9.43 1.72 21.85
N LEU A 329 10.35 1.90 22.80
CA LEU A 329 10.04 2.06 24.21
C LEU A 329 10.42 3.47 24.67
N SER A 330 9.63 4.04 25.56
CA SER A 330 9.99 5.27 26.25
C SER A 330 11.01 4.98 27.35
N ALA A 331 11.52 6.03 28.01
CA ALA A 331 12.35 5.89 29.20
C ALA A 331 11.66 5.10 30.33
N GLU A 332 10.31 5.09 30.34
CA GLU A 332 9.47 4.37 31.30
C GLU A 332 9.16 2.92 30.84
N ALA A 333 9.84 2.44 29.79
CA ALA A 333 9.61 1.13 29.17
C ALA A 333 8.17 0.92 28.67
N GLN A 334 7.46 2.00 28.34
CA GLN A 334 6.14 1.92 27.70
C GLN A 334 6.28 2.02 26.18
N PRO A 335 5.43 1.32 25.40
CA PRO A 335 5.46 1.43 23.95
C PRO A 335 5.15 2.87 23.53
N VAL A 336 5.98 3.42 22.66
CA VAL A 336 5.81 4.76 22.10
C VAL A 336 4.76 4.69 21.00
N HIS A 337 3.76 5.55 21.05
CA HIS A 337 2.75 5.64 19.99
C HIS A 337 3.41 6.07 18.68
N ALA A 338 3.05 5.50 17.52
CA ALA A 338 3.74 5.81 16.28
C ALA A 338 3.60 7.29 15.86
N HIS A 339 2.53 7.99 16.26
CA HIS A 339 2.39 9.44 16.06
C HIS A 339 3.38 10.29 16.89
N ASP A 340 4.07 9.72 17.89
CA ASP A 340 5.13 10.44 18.63
C ASP A 340 6.50 10.35 17.91
N LEU A 341 6.60 9.46 16.91
CA LEU A 341 7.75 9.43 15.99
C LEU A 341 7.61 10.58 15.00
N LEU A 342 8.55 11.53 15.01
CA LEU A 342 8.35 12.83 14.36
C LEU A 342 8.14 12.75 12.84
N LEU A 343 8.82 11.82 12.15
CA LEU A 343 8.61 11.60 10.72
C LEU A 343 7.20 11.06 10.41
N ALA A 344 6.70 10.13 11.22
CA ALA A 344 5.34 9.61 11.05
C ALA A 344 4.31 10.69 11.40
N ARG A 345 4.60 11.50 12.43
CA ARG A 345 3.79 12.65 12.82
C ARG A 345 3.68 13.68 11.70
N ASP A 346 4.78 14.02 11.05
CA ASP A 346 4.80 14.96 9.92
C ASP A 346 3.88 14.47 8.78
N PHE A 347 3.94 13.18 8.45
CA PHE A 347 3.04 12.58 7.46
C PHE A 347 1.57 12.56 7.92
N VAL A 348 1.32 12.21 9.17
CA VAL A 348 -0.04 12.17 9.73
C VAL A 348 -0.66 13.57 9.77
N ASN A 349 0.12 14.60 10.09
CA ASN A 349 -0.31 16.00 10.08
C ASN A 349 -0.64 16.51 8.67
N LEU A 350 0.03 15.99 7.63
CA LEU A 350 -0.35 16.25 6.24
C LEU A 350 -1.66 15.55 5.88
N LEU A 351 -1.81 14.31 6.33
CA LEU A 351 -2.98 13.48 6.04
C LEU A 351 -4.24 14.02 6.73
N SER A 352 -4.14 14.47 7.99
CA SER A 352 -5.24 15.08 8.74
C SER A 352 -5.58 16.50 8.25
N GLY A 353 -4.66 17.13 7.52
CA GLY A 353 -4.78 18.53 7.10
C GLY A 353 -4.42 19.56 8.16
N SER A 354 -3.83 19.14 9.29
CA SER A 354 -3.28 20.05 10.30
C SER A 354 -2.15 20.91 9.74
N THR A 355 -1.41 20.39 8.75
CA THR A 355 -0.41 21.15 8.00
C THR A 355 -0.92 21.47 6.60
N ASN A 356 -0.87 22.75 6.24
CA ASN A 356 -1.34 23.25 4.94
C ASN A 356 -0.22 23.22 3.90
N LEU A 357 -0.57 22.89 2.66
CA LEU A 357 0.34 22.97 1.50
C LEU A 357 -0.08 24.18 0.63
N PRO A 358 0.57 25.34 0.78
CA PRO A 358 0.14 26.58 0.10
C PRO A 358 0.28 26.52 -1.42
N ASN A 359 1.18 25.69 -1.93
CA ASN A 359 1.44 25.55 -3.38
C ASN A 359 0.61 24.42 -4.01
N GLY A 360 -0.35 23.87 -3.28
CA GLY A 360 -1.05 22.65 -3.65
C GLY A 360 -0.19 21.39 -3.50
N GLY A 361 -0.85 20.26 -3.59
CA GLY A 361 -0.18 18.96 -3.51
C GLY A 361 -1.14 17.83 -3.25
N THR A 362 -0.58 16.63 -3.22
CA THR A 362 -1.35 15.40 -3.00
C THR A 362 -0.68 14.58 -1.91
N VAL A 363 -1.45 14.20 -0.90
CA VAL A 363 -1.02 13.32 0.19
C VAL A 363 -1.67 11.96 -0.02
N PHE A 364 -0.87 10.91 -0.11
CA PHE A 364 -1.35 9.61 -0.55
C PHE A 364 -0.89 8.49 0.39
N ALA A 365 -1.82 7.85 1.08
CA ALA A 365 -1.50 6.73 1.97
C ALA A 365 -2.04 5.43 1.38
N ALA A 366 -1.20 4.40 1.23
CA ALA A 366 -1.63 3.07 0.85
C ALA A 366 -1.71 2.15 2.07
N SER A 367 -2.87 1.51 2.23
CA SER A 367 -3.03 0.40 3.16
C SER A 367 -2.30 -0.85 2.63
N SER A 368 -1.73 -1.65 3.53
CA SER A 368 -1.14 -2.96 3.20
C SER A 368 -1.97 -4.08 3.81
N ALA A 369 -2.46 -4.97 2.95
CA ALA A 369 -3.09 -6.23 3.36
C ALA A 369 -2.07 -7.39 3.53
N SER A 370 -0.77 -7.14 3.29
CA SER A 370 0.29 -8.13 3.44
C SER A 370 1.10 -7.85 4.69
N ASN A 371 1.27 -8.85 5.56
CA ASN A 371 1.92 -8.68 6.87
C ASN A 371 1.26 -7.55 7.70
N ARG A 372 -0.07 -7.44 7.61
CA ARG A 372 -0.86 -6.37 8.19
C ARG A 372 -1.01 -6.56 9.71
N PRO A 373 -0.69 -5.56 10.55
CA PRO A 373 -1.06 -5.58 11.96
C PRO A 373 -2.57 -5.36 12.14
N SER A 374 -3.16 -5.95 13.19
CA SER A 374 -4.55 -5.66 13.54
C SER A 374 -4.66 -4.24 14.11
N VAL A 375 -5.42 -3.38 13.44
CA VAL A 375 -5.71 -1.99 13.86
C VAL A 375 -7.21 -1.74 13.70
N PRO A 376 -8.03 -2.12 14.69
CA PRO A 376 -9.49 -2.07 14.58
C PRO A 376 -10.05 -0.65 14.36
N THR A 377 -9.43 0.36 14.97
CA THR A 377 -9.83 1.76 14.82
C THR A 377 -9.71 2.23 13.38
N LEU A 378 -8.54 2.05 12.76
CA LEU A 378 -8.30 2.39 11.37
C LEU A 378 -9.26 1.64 10.44
N ASP A 379 -9.44 0.34 10.63
CA ASP A 379 -10.36 -0.47 9.83
C ASP A 379 -11.79 0.06 9.84
N PHE A 380 -12.28 0.45 11.02
CA PHE A 380 -13.59 1.04 11.17
C PHE A 380 -13.71 2.37 10.41
N PHE A 381 -12.75 3.30 10.59
CA PHE A 381 -12.78 4.59 9.90
C PHE A 381 -12.61 4.45 8.39
N LEU A 382 -11.79 3.52 7.91
CA LEU A 382 -11.66 3.23 6.47
C LEU A 382 -12.99 2.80 5.86
N ASN A 383 -13.70 1.88 6.52
CA ASN A 383 -15.02 1.42 6.06
C ASN A 383 -16.06 2.55 6.16
N ARG A 384 -16.11 3.25 7.29
CA ARG A 384 -17.04 4.37 7.51
C ARG A 384 -16.87 5.47 6.46
N ASN A 385 -15.65 5.93 6.21
CA ASN A 385 -15.36 7.00 5.25
C ASN A 385 -15.63 6.53 3.80
N HIS A 386 -15.37 5.26 3.48
CA HIS A 386 -15.76 4.68 2.20
C HIS A 386 -17.29 4.67 2.02
N HIS A 387 -18.04 4.29 3.06
CA HIS A 387 -19.50 4.32 3.05
C HIS A 387 -20.06 5.73 2.92
N GLU A 388 -19.47 6.71 3.61
CA GLU A 388 -19.83 8.12 3.47
C GLU A 388 -19.59 8.63 2.05
N LYS A 389 -18.45 8.29 1.43
CA LYS A 389 -18.17 8.62 0.02
C LYS A 389 -19.19 8.00 -0.92
N CYS A 390 -19.54 6.73 -0.73
CA CYS A 390 -20.57 6.07 -1.52
C CYS A 390 -21.93 6.77 -1.36
N ASN A 391 -22.32 7.12 -0.13
CA ASN A 391 -23.55 7.86 0.14
C ASN A 391 -23.58 9.23 -0.54
N LYS A 392 -22.46 9.97 -0.53
CA LYS A 392 -22.33 11.25 -1.26
C LYS A 392 -22.49 11.07 -2.76
N SER A 393 -21.81 10.08 -3.34
CA SER A 393 -21.94 9.74 -4.77
C SER A 393 -23.38 9.40 -5.15
N TYR A 394 -24.06 8.57 -4.34
CA TYR A 394 -25.47 8.23 -4.53
C TYR A 394 -26.38 9.45 -4.47
N ASN A 395 -26.19 10.31 -3.47
CA ASN A 395 -26.99 11.53 -3.34
C ASN A 395 -26.79 12.43 -4.57
N ALA A 396 -25.56 12.55 -5.07
CA ALA A 396 -25.27 13.33 -6.29
C ALA A 396 -25.93 12.74 -7.55
N ILE A 397 -26.04 11.41 -7.66
CA ILE A 397 -26.78 10.73 -8.73
C ILE A 397 -28.28 11.01 -8.58
N VAL A 398 -28.83 10.87 -7.38
CA VAL A 398 -30.25 11.16 -7.08
C VAL A 398 -30.59 12.62 -7.37
N ASP A 399 -29.69 13.56 -7.04
CA ASP A 399 -29.86 14.98 -7.33
C ASP A 399 -29.92 15.25 -8.84
N ARG A 400 -29.06 14.61 -9.64
CA ARG A 400 -29.08 14.68 -11.11
C ARG A 400 -30.35 14.09 -11.70
N LEU A 401 -30.79 12.94 -11.21
CA LEU A 401 -32.05 12.32 -11.65
C LEU A 401 -33.25 13.20 -11.29
N ALA A 402 -33.24 13.85 -10.12
CA ALA A 402 -34.28 14.78 -9.72
C ALA A 402 -34.32 16.02 -10.64
N GLN A 403 -33.15 16.52 -11.07
CA GLN A 403 -33.07 17.59 -12.08
C GLN A 403 -33.64 17.15 -13.42
N GLN A 404 -33.32 15.95 -13.89
CA GLN A 404 -33.89 15.41 -15.13
C GLN A 404 -35.41 15.32 -15.04
N ILE A 405 -35.97 14.75 -13.96
CA ILE A 405 -37.43 14.61 -13.76
C ILE A 405 -38.17 15.95 -13.86
N SER A 406 -37.56 17.06 -13.41
CA SER A 406 -38.19 18.38 -13.53
C SER A 406 -38.46 18.84 -14.97
N THR A 407 -37.74 18.26 -15.94
CA THR A 407 -37.84 18.58 -17.37
C THR A 407 -38.62 17.55 -18.19
N LEU A 408 -38.89 16.37 -17.64
CA LEU A 408 -39.49 15.24 -18.37
C LEU A 408 -41.01 15.37 -18.52
N LYS A 409 -41.52 15.03 -19.70
CA LYS A 409 -42.96 14.92 -19.98
C LYS A 409 -43.47 13.49 -19.79
N ASN A 410 -42.65 12.50 -20.14
CA ASN A 410 -42.95 11.08 -20.02
C ASN A 410 -41.95 10.38 -19.08
N PRO A 411 -42.39 9.37 -18.32
CA PRO A 411 -41.50 8.60 -17.44
C PRO A 411 -40.49 7.73 -18.20
N ALA A 412 -40.77 7.35 -19.45
CA ALA A 412 -39.92 6.48 -20.27
C ALA A 412 -38.67 7.18 -20.85
N GLU A 413 -38.61 8.52 -20.80
CA GLU A 413 -37.49 9.32 -21.28
C GLU A 413 -36.36 9.46 -20.23
N LEU A 414 -36.53 8.84 -19.05
CA LEU A 414 -35.55 8.93 -17.97
C LEU A 414 -34.30 8.10 -18.29
N ASP A 415 -33.15 8.77 -18.37
CA ASP A 415 -31.88 8.13 -18.65
C ASP A 415 -31.34 7.41 -17.40
N LEU A 416 -31.23 6.08 -17.48
CA LEU A 416 -30.71 5.22 -16.42
C LEU A 416 -29.27 4.75 -16.67
N THR A 417 -28.63 5.20 -17.76
CA THR A 417 -27.28 4.71 -18.15
C THR A 417 -26.25 4.92 -17.05
N GLU A 418 -26.28 6.05 -16.34
CA GLU A 418 -25.38 6.32 -15.22
C GLU A 418 -25.54 5.31 -14.07
N LEU A 419 -26.78 4.90 -13.77
CA LEU A 419 -27.09 3.90 -12.73
C LEU A 419 -26.71 2.48 -13.15
N GLU A 420 -26.78 2.18 -14.44
CA GLU A 420 -26.43 0.88 -15.01
C GLU A 420 -24.91 0.67 -15.10
N ASN A 421 -24.17 1.75 -15.35
CA ASN A 421 -22.71 1.71 -15.51
C ASN A 421 -21.93 1.83 -14.19
N VAL A 422 -22.60 1.82 -13.02
CA VAL A 422 -21.89 1.86 -11.74
C VAL A 422 -21.20 0.50 -11.50
N PRO A 423 -19.86 0.46 -11.36
CA PRO A 423 -19.15 -0.80 -11.21
C PRO A 423 -19.53 -1.48 -9.88
N SER A 424 -20.08 -2.69 -9.97
CA SER A 424 -20.56 -3.43 -8.79
C SER A 424 -19.45 -3.78 -7.80
N ASN A 425 -18.24 -4.01 -8.30
CA ASN A 425 -17.15 -4.63 -7.55
C ASN A 425 -16.47 -3.70 -6.53
N SER A 426 -16.63 -2.37 -6.69
CA SER A 426 -16.05 -1.37 -5.78
C SER A 426 -17.04 -0.90 -4.71
N LEU A 427 -18.32 -1.28 -4.84
CA LEU A 427 -19.39 -0.82 -3.99
C LEU A 427 -19.64 -1.77 -2.81
N PRO A 428 -20.03 -1.24 -1.64
CA PRO A 428 -20.53 -2.06 -0.55
C PRO A 428 -21.78 -2.85 -0.94
N PRO A 429 -22.01 -4.06 -0.37
CA PRO A 429 -23.17 -4.89 -0.71
C PRO A 429 -24.52 -4.21 -0.39
N PHE A 430 -24.61 -3.44 0.70
CA PHE A 430 -25.82 -2.67 1.01
C PHE A 430 -26.09 -1.57 -0.02
N PHE A 431 -25.05 -1.05 -0.67
CA PHE A 431 -25.18 -0.01 -1.66
C PHE A 431 -25.74 -0.58 -2.96
N LEU A 432 -25.30 -1.78 -3.32
CA LEU A 432 -25.82 -2.53 -4.46
C LEU A 432 -27.31 -2.83 -4.29
N SER A 433 -27.72 -3.38 -3.14
CA SER A 433 -29.14 -3.65 -2.89
C SER A 433 -30.00 -2.39 -2.94
N ARG A 434 -29.47 -1.26 -2.46
CA ARG A 434 -30.15 0.05 -2.54
C ARG A 434 -30.27 0.56 -3.97
N LEU A 435 -29.20 0.43 -4.77
CA LEU A 435 -29.23 0.78 -6.18
C LEU A 435 -30.24 -0.08 -6.94
N ASP A 436 -30.30 -1.37 -6.64
CA ASP A 436 -31.24 -2.29 -7.30
C ASP A 436 -32.70 -2.00 -6.92
N ASP A 437 -32.98 -1.68 -5.65
CA ASP A 437 -34.31 -1.23 -5.20
C ASP A 437 -34.70 0.11 -5.85
N LEU A 438 -33.77 1.06 -5.94
CA LEU A 438 -34.00 2.33 -6.65
C LEU A 438 -34.26 2.08 -8.15
N LYS A 439 -33.46 1.24 -8.82
CA LYS A 439 -33.66 0.86 -10.23
C LYS A 439 -35.03 0.23 -10.44
N PHE A 440 -35.43 -0.67 -9.56
CA PHE A 440 -36.72 -1.32 -9.61
C PHE A 440 -37.87 -0.31 -9.45
N ARG A 441 -37.77 0.62 -8.48
CA ARG A 441 -38.78 1.66 -8.26
C ARG A 441 -38.89 2.66 -9.40
N LEU A 442 -37.76 3.07 -9.98
CA LEU A 442 -37.77 3.97 -11.14
C LEU A 442 -38.38 3.30 -12.37
N ARG A 443 -38.07 2.02 -12.64
CA ARG A 443 -38.64 1.27 -13.77
C ARG A 443 -40.13 0.93 -13.61
N SER A 444 -40.63 0.83 -12.38
CA SER A 444 -42.03 0.50 -12.09
C SER A 444 -42.95 1.72 -11.95
N ALA A 445 -42.39 2.93 -11.92
CA ALA A 445 -43.17 4.15 -11.81
C ALA A 445 -43.99 4.41 -13.09
N LYS A 446 -45.30 4.67 -12.93
CA LYS A 446 -46.23 4.94 -14.03
C LYS A 446 -46.36 6.44 -14.34
N ASP A 447 -46.16 7.28 -13.33
CA ASP A 447 -46.34 8.73 -13.41
C ASP A 447 -45.09 9.49 -12.95
N VAL A 448 -44.89 10.70 -13.49
CA VAL A 448 -43.81 11.62 -13.09
C VAL A 448 -43.90 11.99 -11.60
N ALA A 449 -45.12 12.07 -11.07
CA ALA A 449 -45.36 12.31 -9.63
C ALA A 449 -44.92 11.13 -8.74
N GLN A 450 -44.93 9.89 -9.25
CA GLN A 450 -44.39 8.74 -8.54
C GLN A 450 -42.86 8.77 -8.53
N LEU A 451 -42.24 9.11 -9.67
CA LEU A 451 -40.79 9.30 -9.78
C LEU A 451 -40.28 10.33 -8.76
N SER A 452 -40.90 11.51 -8.69
CA SER A 452 -40.50 12.56 -7.76
C SER A 452 -40.62 12.12 -6.29
N ARG A 453 -41.69 11.40 -5.92
CA ARG A 453 -41.85 10.83 -4.56
C ARG A 453 -40.78 9.79 -4.23
N THR A 454 -40.41 8.93 -5.19
CA THR A 454 -39.38 7.91 -4.95
C THR A 454 -38.00 8.53 -4.66
N LEU A 455 -37.66 9.65 -5.31
CA LEU A 455 -36.39 10.34 -5.07
C LEU A 455 -36.40 11.24 -3.82
N GLN A 456 -37.57 11.70 -3.37
CA GLN A 456 -37.70 12.47 -2.13
C GLN A 456 -37.36 11.65 -0.88
N HIS A 457 -37.57 10.33 -0.90
CA HIS A 457 -37.15 9.43 0.16
C HIS A 457 -35.64 9.17 0.12
N ARG A 458 -34.85 10.18 0.47
CA ARG A 458 -33.42 10.04 0.78
C ARG A 458 -33.32 9.36 2.14
N ASN A 459 -33.45 8.03 2.23
CA ASN A 459 -33.08 7.31 3.46
C ASN A 459 -31.55 7.16 3.48
N PRO A 460 -30.76 8.04 4.13
CA PRO A 460 -29.32 7.85 4.20
C PRO A 460 -29.04 6.50 4.86
N ALA A 461 -28.15 5.69 4.27
CA ALA A 461 -27.75 4.44 4.89
C ALA A 461 -27.13 4.75 6.26
N ALA A 462 -27.58 4.07 7.30
CA ALA A 462 -27.02 4.22 8.63
C ALA A 462 -25.52 3.92 8.57
N LEU A 463 -24.69 4.90 8.93
CA LEU A 463 -23.26 4.69 9.06
C LEU A 463 -23.02 3.73 10.22
N GLN A 464 -22.07 2.80 10.04
CA GLN A 464 -21.69 1.91 11.12
C GLN A 464 -21.23 2.72 12.33
N GLU A 465 -21.78 2.40 13.50
CA GLU A 465 -21.35 2.96 14.77
C GLU A 465 -20.20 2.14 15.35
N TRP A 466 -19.33 2.81 16.11
CA TRP A 466 -18.22 2.13 16.78
C TRP A 466 -18.76 1.19 17.86
N ASN A 467 -18.14 0.01 18.00
CA ASN A 467 -18.51 -0.90 19.08
C ASN A 467 -18.03 -0.33 20.44
N PRO A 468 -18.93 0.04 21.36
CA PRO A 468 -18.56 0.72 22.61
C PRO A 468 -17.68 -0.13 23.54
N TYR A 469 -17.64 -1.45 23.33
CA TYR A 469 -16.84 -2.38 24.13
C TYR A 469 -15.40 -2.54 23.63
N LEU A 470 -15.04 -1.95 22.48
CA LEU A 470 -13.67 -1.99 21.96
C LEU A 470 -12.94 -0.67 22.27
N PRO A 471 -11.66 -0.74 22.69
CA PRO A 471 -10.87 0.46 22.93
C PRO A 471 -10.66 1.21 21.62
N ILE A 472 -11.00 2.50 21.62
CA ILE A 472 -10.74 3.39 20.50
C ILE A 472 -9.48 4.20 20.78
N ASP A 473 -8.52 4.10 19.86
CA ASP A 473 -7.41 5.03 19.76
C ASP A 473 -7.92 6.40 19.30
N ALA A 474 -7.92 7.37 20.22
CA ALA A 474 -8.39 8.72 19.97
C ALA A 474 -7.54 9.45 18.92
N ARG A 475 -6.23 9.22 18.89
CA ARG A 475 -5.31 9.90 17.95
C ARG A 475 -5.58 9.43 16.53
N VAL A 476 -5.71 8.12 16.32
CA VAL A 476 -6.09 7.56 15.01
C VAL A 476 -7.48 8.04 14.60
N ALA A 477 -8.44 8.06 15.55
CA ALA A 477 -9.78 8.55 15.28
C ALA A 477 -9.79 10.01 14.83
N GLU A 478 -9.02 10.89 15.45
CA GLU A 478 -8.90 12.30 15.06
C GLU A 478 -8.31 12.47 13.66
N THR A 479 -7.28 11.69 13.32
CA THR A 479 -6.63 11.79 11.99
C THR A 479 -7.53 11.36 10.84
N MET A 480 -8.44 10.42 11.09
CA MET A 480 -9.35 9.86 10.07
C MET A 480 -10.74 10.49 10.09
N LYS A 481 -11.08 11.30 11.11
CA LYS A 481 -12.35 12.02 11.18
C LYS A 481 -12.37 13.14 10.13
N PRO A 482 -13.54 13.43 9.54
CA PRO A 482 -13.70 14.62 8.73
C PRO A 482 -13.49 15.87 9.59
N SER A 483 -12.62 16.77 9.10
CA SER A 483 -12.52 18.12 9.62
C SER A 483 -13.91 18.78 9.57
N THR A 484 -14.26 19.50 10.64
CA THR A 484 -15.55 20.17 10.79
C THR A 484 -15.74 21.35 9.83
N ASP A 485 -14.70 21.74 9.09
CA ASP A 485 -14.75 22.80 8.10
C ASP A 485 -15.48 22.33 6.83
N ARG A 486 -16.40 23.18 6.37
CA ARG A 486 -17.47 22.86 5.40
C ARG A 486 -17.00 22.39 4.01
N ASP A 487 -15.71 22.54 3.68
CA ASP A 487 -15.17 22.28 2.35
C ASP A 487 -14.13 21.14 2.30
N ASP A 488 -13.60 20.70 3.44
CA ASP A 488 -12.64 19.60 3.54
C ASP A 488 -13.34 18.33 4.05
N ALA A 489 -13.99 17.61 3.13
CA ALA A 489 -14.49 16.27 3.41
C ALA A 489 -13.31 15.40 3.90
N GLY A 490 -13.43 14.83 5.10
CA GLY A 490 -12.39 14.00 5.72
C GLY A 490 -11.70 13.03 4.79
N THR A 491 -10.44 12.69 5.11
CA THR A 491 -9.51 11.88 4.30
C THR A 491 -10.24 10.90 3.36
N PRO A 492 -10.50 11.27 2.09
CA PRO A 492 -11.28 10.44 1.20
C PRO A 492 -10.61 9.08 1.01
N VAL A 493 -11.37 8.03 1.33
CA VAL A 493 -10.94 6.65 1.14
C VAL A 493 -11.30 6.22 -0.28
N GLN A 494 -10.32 5.69 -1.00
CA GLN A 494 -10.51 5.09 -2.30
C GLN A 494 -10.24 3.59 -2.18
N LYS A 495 -11.32 2.80 -2.19
CA LYS A 495 -11.24 1.34 -2.13
C LYS A 495 -10.99 0.78 -3.52
N LEU A 496 -9.86 0.13 -3.71
CA LEU A 496 -9.49 -0.54 -4.95
C LEU A 496 -10.15 -1.91 -5.05
N ALA A 497 -10.86 -2.12 -6.16
CA ALA A 497 -11.51 -3.37 -6.52
C ALA A 497 -10.64 -4.23 -7.44
N GLY A 498 -11.16 -5.41 -7.79
CA GLY A 498 -10.66 -6.20 -8.92
C GLY A 498 -10.84 -5.46 -10.25
N LEU A 499 -10.06 -5.87 -11.26
CA LEU A 499 -10.17 -5.35 -12.62
C LEU A 499 -11.53 -5.66 -13.23
N SER A 500 -12.01 -4.79 -14.11
CA SER A 500 -13.08 -5.14 -15.03
C SER A 500 -12.62 -6.23 -16.02
N LYS A 501 -13.57 -6.91 -16.68
CA LYS A 501 -13.23 -7.92 -17.70
C LYS A 501 -12.44 -7.33 -18.87
N ALA A 502 -12.74 -6.09 -19.28
CA ALA A 502 -12.04 -5.39 -20.34
C ALA A 502 -10.57 -5.09 -19.95
N GLU A 503 -10.35 -4.59 -18.73
CA GLU A 503 -9.01 -4.37 -18.17
C GLU A 503 -8.23 -5.68 -18.00
N ALA A 504 -8.90 -6.73 -17.53
CA ALA A 504 -8.32 -8.07 -17.39
C ALA A 504 -7.91 -8.66 -18.76
N ARG A 505 -8.70 -8.41 -19.80
CA ARG A 505 -8.36 -8.79 -21.17
C ARG A 505 -7.10 -8.06 -21.62
N GLY A 506 -7.02 -6.73 -21.45
CA GLY A 506 -5.87 -5.93 -21.89
C GLY A 506 -4.56 -6.34 -21.21
N ILE A 507 -4.59 -6.65 -19.91
CA ILE A 507 -3.39 -7.14 -19.22
C ILE A 507 -3.01 -8.58 -19.64
N MET A 508 -3.98 -9.45 -19.92
CA MET A 508 -3.71 -10.80 -20.44
C MET A 508 -3.17 -10.79 -21.86
N GLU A 509 -3.64 -9.87 -22.72
CA GLU A 509 -3.08 -9.65 -24.05
C GLU A 509 -1.62 -9.20 -23.96
N TYR A 510 -1.28 -8.31 -23.02
CA TYR A 510 0.11 -7.95 -22.74
C TYR A 510 0.96 -9.15 -22.28
N TYR A 511 0.42 -10.03 -21.42
CA TYR A 511 1.10 -11.26 -21.02
C TYR A 511 1.34 -12.21 -22.20
N ALA A 512 0.39 -12.31 -23.12
CA ALA A 512 0.53 -13.14 -24.31
C ALA A 512 1.57 -12.56 -25.28
N GLN A 513 1.50 -11.25 -25.55
CA GLN A 513 2.43 -10.55 -26.44
C GLN A 513 3.88 -10.57 -25.92
N SER A 514 4.08 -10.56 -24.60
CA SER A 514 5.39 -10.72 -23.97
C SER A 514 5.91 -12.17 -23.91
N GLY A 515 5.11 -13.14 -24.40
CA GLY A 515 5.44 -14.56 -24.40
C GLY A 515 5.27 -15.26 -23.05
N MET A 516 4.71 -14.58 -22.05
CA MET A 516 4.50 -15.11 -20.70
C MET A 516 3.23 -15.96 -20.58
N LEU A 517 2.19 -15.63 -21.36
CA LEU A 517 0.98 -16.43 -21.50
C LEU A 517 1.00 -17.17 -22.84
N ARG A 518 1.01 -18.50 -22.80
CA ARG A 518 1.07 -19.35 -24.01
C ARG A 518 -0.30 -19.58 -24.66
N GLN A 519 -1.38 -19.36 -23.92
CA GLN A 519 -2.74 -19.57 -24.38
C GLN A 519 -3.24 -18.36 -25.17
N THR A 520 -4.08 -18.58 -26.18
CA THR A 520 -4.76 -17.51 -26.91
C THR A 520 -5.75 -16.81 -25.99
N VAL A 521 -5.70 -15.48 -25.94
CA VAL A 521 -6.62 -14.68 -25.13
C VAL A 521 -7.99 -14.64 -25.81
N THR A 522 -8.90 -15.51 -25.36
CA THR A 522 -10.31 -15.54 -25.77
C THR A 522 -11.20 -15.03 -24.64
N GLU A 523 -12.40 -14.56 -24.96
CA GLU A 523 -13.39 -14.13 -23.94
C GLU A 523 -13.66 -15.23 -22.89
N GLY A 524 -13.72 -16.49 -23.33
CA GLY A 524 -13.90 -17.64 -22.42
C GLY A 524 -12.73 -17.77 -21.43
N LEU A 525 -11.49 -17.67 -21.92
CA LEU A 525 -10.30 -17.72 -21.07
C LEU A 525 -10.23 -16.52 -20.12
N VAL A 526 -10.53 -15.31 -20.61
CA VAL A 526 -10.56 -14.09 -19.77
C VAL A 526 -11.59 -14.26 -18.66
N SER A 527 -12.81 -14.71 -18.99
CA SER A 527 -13.86 -14.90 -17.98
C SER A 527 -13.50 -16.00 -16.97
N GLU A 528 -12.87 -17.09 -17.40
CA GLU A 528 -12.39 -18.15 -16.51
C GLU A 528 -11.35 -17.61 -15.52
N ARG A 529 -10.29 -16.97 -16.04
CA ARG A 529 -9.20 -16.43 -15.21
C ARG A 529 -9.68 -15.31 -14.30
N TRP A 530 -10.57 -14.46 -14.79
CA TRP A 530 -11.19 -13.39 -14.01
C TRP A 530 -11.99 -13.96 -12.84
N SER A 531 -12.83 -14.97 -13.07
CA SER A 531 -13.59 -15.64 -12.00
C SER A 531 -12.68 -16.35 -10.99
N LEU A 532 -11.68 -17.10 -11.46
CA LEU A 532 -10.72 -17.79 -10.60
C LEU A 532 -9.86 -16.83 -9.75
N SER A 533 -9.65 -15.60 -10.24
CA SER A 533 -8.95 -14.54 -9.51
C SER A 533 -9.81 -13.80 -8.49
N GLY A 534 -11.05 -14.24 -8.23
CA GLY A 534 -11.97 -13.57 -7.31
C GLY A 534 -12.46 -12.24 -7.88
N GLU A 535 -13.11 -12.31 -9.06
CA GLU A 535 -13.66 -11.12 -9.75
C GLU A 535 -12.59 -10.10 -10.18
N GLY A 536 -11.44 -10.59 -10.62
CA GLY A 536 -10.40 -9.78 -11.26
C GLY A 536 -9.33 -9.22 -10.32
N VAL A 537 -9.08 -9.81 -9.15
CA VAL A 537 -7.95 -9.37 -8.30
C VAL A 537 -6.63 -9.55 -9.05
N VAL A 538 -6.00 -8.44 -9.45
CA VAL A 538 -4.82 -8.40 -10.33
C VAL A 538 -3.72 -9.38 -9.91
N GLY A 539 -3.39 -9.40 -8.63
CA GLY A 539 -2.33 -10.25 -8.10
C GLY A 539 -2.65 -11.75 -8.17
N GLU A 540 -3.92 -12.13 -8.02
CA GLU A 540 -4.36 -13.52 -8.20
C GLU A 540 -4.51 -13.86 -9.70
N LEU A 541 -4.91 -12.89 -10.53
CA LEU A 541 -4.93 -13.02 -11.98
C LEU A 541 -3.53 -13.28 -12.55
N GLU A 542 -2.50 -12.52 -12.13
CA GLU A 542 -1.10 -12.74 -12.50
C GLU A 542 -0.63 -14.15 -12.07
N LYS A 543 -0.96 -14.57 -10.85
CA LYS A 543 -0.59 -15.91 -10.37
C LYS A 543 -1.27 -16.99 -11.20
N GLY A 544 -2.56 -16.87 -11.48
CA GLY A 544 -3.34 -17.85 -12.21
C GLY A 544 -3.01 -17.92 -13.71
N SER A 545 -2.57 -16.81 -14.31
CA SER A 545 -2.24 -16.74 -15.74
C SER A 545 -0.77 -17.01 -16.05
N VAL A 546 0.16 -16.45 -15.28
CA VAL A 546 1.60 -16.47 -15.61
C VAL A 546 2.40 -17.39 -14.67
N ARG A 547 2.14 -17.35 -13.36
CA ARG A 547 2.97 -18.09 -12.39
C ARG A 547 2.52 -19.53 -12.15
N ALA A 548 1.27 -19.84 -12.47
CA ALA A 548 0.71 -21.17 -12.31
C ALA A 548 1.42 -22.14 -13.25
N ARG A 549 1.87 -23.27 -12.69
CA ARG A 549 2.40 -24.39 -13.47
C ARG A 549 1.22 -25.33 -13.73
N PHE A 550 0.72 -25.32 -14.96
CA PHE A 550 -0.25 -26.29 -15.44
C PHE A 550 0.46 -27.46 -16.12
#